data_AF-A0A3B9YMX1-F1
#
_entry.id   AF-A0A3B9YMX1-F1
#
_cell.length_a   1.000
_cell.length_b   1.000
_cell.length_c   1.000
_cell.angle_alpha   90.00
_cell.angle_beta   90.00
_cell.angle_gamma   90.00
#
_symmetry.space_group_name_H-M   'P 1'
#
loop_
_entity.id
_entity.type
_entity.pdbx_description
1 polymer ?
#
loop_
_entity_poly.entity_id
_entity_poly.type
_entity_poly.pdbx_seq_one_letter_code
_entity_poly.pdbx_strand_id
1 'polypeptide(L)'
;MLSPFTAFTKTVSTPRVDPEVGSWRIDEPQRFQLATLPGLVPPEGKTETPRSLGYAPSHSPDIDNINLESILALGFPLPGREPPKDYKLYLKLFEYPKAFSPKDSVLPILKAYHLERLSGSKTLRAFVSRGRNLSVKAGFIDKADRTFTAEHPFPPLVVSKAGQKDFDRRVPFSSLYLTPSVAGVRAFHEELLAAYEKRLKAVDGPEPGKYRYFDDGEALLKVPKEPMVFENWREMPMPADPKRQFLSALLLVYRSEKRASKESPLPAESVLEVGSVVRVP
;
A
#
# COMPACT_ATOMS: atom_id res chain seq x y z
N MET A 1 -38.34 51.32 25.39
CA MET A 1 -37.91 50.36 24.36
C MET A 1 -37.16 49.25 25.07
N LEU A 2 -37.69 48.03 25.00
CA LEU A 2 -37.21 46.85 25.70
C LEU A 2 -36.03 46.21 24.95
N SER A 3 -35.03 45.79 25.71
CA SER A 3 -33.89 44.97 25.28
C SER A 3 -34.34 43.56 24.87
N PRO A 4 -33.68 42.90 23.88
CA PRO A 4 -33.77 41.45 23.76
C PRO A 4 -32.49 40.76 24.29
N PHE A 5 -32.74 39.84 25.22
CA PHE A 5 -31.83 38.84 25.75
C PHE A 5 -31.46 37.75 24.71
N THR A 6 -30.17 37.44 24.66
CA THR A 6 -29.52 36.12 24.76
C THR A 6 -30.03 34.90 23.95
N ALA A 7 -29.11 34.31 23.17
CA ALA A 7 -28.91 32.86 23.16
C ALA A 7 -27.45 32.53 22.74
N PHE A 8 -26.56 32.37 23.73
CA PHE A 8 -25.28 31.69 23.54
C PHE A 8 -25.54 30.18 23.51
N THR A 9 -25.48 29.56 22.34
CA THR A 9 -25.36 28.11 22.23
C THR A 9 -23.93 27.70 22.59
N LYS A 10 -23.77 27.13 23.79
CA LYS A 10 -22.60 26.33 24.15
C LYS A 10 -22.52 25.15 23.17
N THR A 11 -21.67 25.24 22.16
CA THR A 11 -21.13 24.03 21.50
C THR A 11 -20.32 23.28 22.54
N VAL A 12 -20.87 22.15 22.99
CA VAL A 12 -20.14 21.13 23.73
C VAL A 12 -19.03 20.65 22.83
N SER A 13 -17.81 21.15 23.05
CA SER A 13 -16.61 20.57 22.48
C SER A 13 -16.47 19.17 23.07
N THR A 14 -16.75 18.14 22.27
CA THR A 14 -16.26 16.80 22.56
C THR A 14 -14.75 16.90 22.74
N PRO A 15 -14.18 16.41 23.85
CA PRO A 15 -12.74 16.41 24.02
C PRO A 15 -12.13 15.61 22.86
N ARG A 16 -11.19 16.23 22.15
CA ARG A 16 -10.24 15.52 21.29
C ARG A 16 -9.55 14.51 22.21
N VAL A 17 -9.83 13.23 21.99
CA VAL A 17 -9.03 12.16 22.57
C VAL A 17 -7.65 12.31 21.95
N ASP A 18 -6.70 12.81 22.73
CA ASP A 18 -5.29 12.78 22.37
C ASP A 18 -4.94 11.34 21.95
N PRO A 19 -4.16 11.15 20.87
CA PRO A 19 -3.75 9.81 20.49
C PRO A 19 -2.99 9.18 21.65
N GLU A 20 -3.47 8.02 22.12
CA GLU A 20 -2.71 7.16 23.03
C GLU A 20 -1.30 7.02 22.47
N VAL A 21 -0.33 7.58 23.19
CA VAL A 21 1.10 7.45 22.90
C VAL A 21 1.40 5.94 22.81
N GLY A 22 1.76 5.47 21.61
CA GLY A 22 2.05 4.05 21.36
C GLY A 22 1.01 3.28 20.54
N SER A 23 -0.04 3.92 20.02
CA SER A 23 -1.02 3.27 19.13
C SER A 23 -0.88 3.73 17.67
N TRP A 24 -1.04 2.79 16.72
CA TRP A 24 -1.16 3.10 15.30
C TRP A 24 -2.63 3.13 14.87
N ARG A 25 -2.93 3.96 13.86
CA ARG A 25 -4.26 4.09 13.26
C ARG A 25 -4.14 4.09 11.74
N ILE A 26 -5.17 3.59 11.06
CA ILE A 26 -5.23 3.61 9.59
C ILE A 26 -5.32 5.06 9.11
N ASP A 27 -4.48 5.44 8.17
CA ASP A 27 -4.59 6.69 7.42
C ASP A 27 -5.67 6.53 6.34
N GLU A 28 -6.93 6.72 6.72
CA GLU A 28 -8.08 6.48 5.84
C GLU A 28 -8.01 7.21 4.49
N PRO A 29 -7.58 8.49 4.40
CA PRO A 29 -7.39 9.18 3.13
C PRO A 29 -6.49 8.47 2.11
N GLN A 30 -5.46 7.74 2.57
CA GLN A 30 -4.56 7.00 1.66
C GLN A 30 -5.19 5.74 1.08
N ARG A 31 -6.27 5.24 1.69
CA ARG A 31 -6.91 3.96 1.37
C ARG A 31 -5.94 2.79 1.58
N PHE A 32 -6.46 1.57 1.54
CA PHE A 32 -5.63 0.38 1.36
C PHE A 32 -5.37 0.20 -0.13
N GLN A 33 -4.12 -0.02 -0.51
CA GLN A 33 -3.72 0.02 -1.92
C GLN A 33 -3.29 -1.37 -2.39
N LEU A 34 -3.84 -1.82 -3.51
CA LEU A 34 -3.42 -3.05 -4.19
C LEU A 34 -2.58 -2.64 -5.39
N ALA A 35 -1.28 -2.98 -5.39
CA ALA A 35 -0.44 -2.66 -6.53
C ALA A 35 -0.57 -3.72 -7.61
N THR A 36 -0.58 -3.32 -8.88
CA THR A 36 -0.60 -4.26 -10.00
C THR A 36 0.23 -3.71 -11.16
N LEU A 37 0.73 -4.59 -12.02
CA LEU A 37 1.32 -4.22 -13.30
C LEU A 37 0.33 -4.68 -14.38
N PRO A 38 -0.50 -3.77 -14.92
CA PRO A 38 -1.44 -4.13 -15.97
C PRO A 38 -0.69 -4.78 -17.14
N GLY A 39 -1.22 -5.91 -17.62
CA GLY A 39 -0.69 -6.53 -18.83
C GLY A 39 -0.93 -5.63 -20.03
N LEU A 40 -0.03 -5.68 -21.02
CA LEU A 40 -0.20 -4.97 -22.29
C LEU A 40 -1.36 -5.55 -23.13
N VAL A 41 -1.74 -6.80 -22.85
CA VAL A 41 -2.87 -7.46 -23.51
C VAL A 41 -4.17 -7.09 -22.78
N PRO A 42 -5.15 -6.51 -23.48
CA PRO A 42 -6.45 -6.23 -22.91
C PRO A 42 -7.11 -7.51 -22.37
N PRO A 43 -7.77 -7.45 -21.21
CA PRO A 43 -8.48 -8.61 -20.69
C PRO A 43 -9.65 -8.98 -21.59
N GLU A 44 -9.88 -10.28 -21.77
CA GLU A 44 -11.00 -10.80 -22.57
C GLU A 44 -12.36 -10.59 -21.87
N GLY A 45 -13.42 -10.50 -22.68
CA GLY A 45 -14.81 -10.44 -22.21
C GLY A 45 -15.30 -9.05 -21.81
N LYS A 46 -16.28 -8.98 -20.89
CA LYS A 46 -16.84 -7.72 -20.41
C LYS A 46 -15.85 -7.02 -19.48
N THR A 47 -15.41 -5.83 -19.86
CA THR A 47 -14.40 -5.08 -19.12
C THR A 47 -15.00 -3.93 -18.29
N GLU A 48 -14.20 -3.47 -17.33
CA GLU A 48 -14.38 -2.24 -16.57
C GLU A 48 -13.07 -1.45 -16.66
N THR A 49 -13.18 -0.12 -16.78
CA THR A 49 -12.06 0.82 -16.68
C THR A 49 -12.27 1.66 -15.43
N PRO A 50 -11.65 1.28 -14.29
CA PRO A 50 -11.77 2.05 -13.07
C PRO A 50 -11.29 3.50 -13.27
N ARG A 51 -11.92 4.43 -12.56
CA ARG A 51 -11.61 5.86 -12.68
C ARG A 51 -10.29 6.18 -11.99
N SER A 52 -9.47 7.05 -12.57
CA SER A 52 -8.32 7.60 -11.85
C SER A 52 -8.77 8.45 -10.65
N LEU A 53 -7.98 8.43 -9.58
CA LEU A 53 -8.20 9.29 -8.41
C LEU A 53 -7.89 10.77 -8.69
N GLY A 54 -7.18 11.07 -9.79
CA GLY A 54 -7.01 12.43 -10.30
C GLY A 54 -5.97 13.27 -9.56
N TYR A 55 -4.92 12.66 -9.00
CA TYR A 55 -3.80 13.39 -8.40
C TYR A 55 -2.93 14.11 -9.46
N ALA A 56 -2.83 13.54 -10.66
CA ALA A 56 -2.22 14.15 -11.84
C ALA A 56 -3.19 14.16 -13.04
N PRO A 57 -2.90 14.91 -14.12
CA PRO A 57 -3.66 14.83 -15.37
C PRO A 57 -3.89 13.39 -15.84
N SER A 58 -4.98 13.15 -16.56
CA SER A 58 -5.41 11.78 -16.94
C SER A 58 -4.35 10.99 -17.71
N HIS A 59 -3.54 11.67 -18.52
CA HIS A 59 -2.49 11.07 -19.34
C HIS A 59 -1.16 10.89 -18.59
N SER A 60 -0.96 11.56 -17.45
CA SER A 60 0.31 11.50 -16.70
C SER A 60 0.23 10.46 -15.57
N PRO A 61 1.36 9.83 -15.19
CA PRO A 61 1.42 9.11 -13.92
C PRO A 61 1.18 10.04 -12.73
N ASP A 62 0.73 9.47 -11.61
CA ASP A 62 0.65 10.20 -10.35
C ASP A 62 2.02 10.21 -9.62
N ILE A 63 2.87 9.21 -9.87
CA ILE A 63 4.23 9.10 -9.32
C ILE A 63 5.20 8.71 -10.44
N ASP A 64 6.27 9.50 -10.64
CA ASP A 64 7.21 9.38 -11.78
C ASP A 64 8.70 9.49 -11.38
N ASN A 65 8.99 9.46 -10.08
CA ASN A 65 10.32 9.61 -9.53
C ASN A 65 10.91 8.32 -8.94
N ILE A 66 10.31 7.16 -9.23
CA ILE A 66 10.79 5.86 -8.74
C ILE A 66 11.75 5.25 -9.77
N ASN A 67 13.04 5.29 -9.45
CA ASN A 67 14.06 4.56 -10.22
C ASN A 67 13.86 3.04 -10.07
N LEU A 68 13.93 2.30 -11.18
CA LEU A 68 13.68 0.85 -11.18
C LEU A 68 14.76 0.07 -10.42
N GLU A 69 16.04 0.43 -10.58
CA GLU A 69 17.14 -0.20 -9.85
C GLU A 69 16.94 -0.07 -8.33
N SER A 70 16.59 1.13 -7.87
CA SER A 70 16.36 1.39 -6.43
C SER A 70 15.20 0.57 -5.86
N ILE A 71 14.05 0.51 -6.55
CA ILE A 71 12.90 -0.25 -6.04
C ILE A 71 13.12 -1.77 -6.09
N LEU A 72 13.86 -2.27 -7.08
CA LEU A 72 14.28 -3.67 -7.12
C LEU A 72 15.27 -4.00 -5.99
N ALA A 73 16.21 -3.09 -5.69
CA ALA A 73 17.15 -3.25 -4.57
C ALA A 73 16.44 -3.25 -3.21
N LEU A 74 15.27 -2.62 -3.10
CA LEU A 74 14.36 -2.71 -1.94
C LEU A 74 13.60 -4.05 -1.89
N GLY A 75 13.78 -4.96 -2.85
CA GLY A 75 13.19 -6.30 -2.82
C GLY A 75 11.72 -6.37 -3.22
N PHE A 76 11.19 -5.37 -3.94
CA PHE A 76 9.86 -5.48 -4.52
C PHE A 76 9.85 -6.51 -5.68
N PRO A 77 8.86 -7.42 -5.75
CA PRO A 77 8.80 -8.47 -6.76
C PRO A 77 8.25 -7.93 -8.08
N LEU A 78 9.03 -7.05 -8.70
CA LEU A 78 8.71 -6.40 -9.97
C LEU A 78 9.58 -7.00 -11.09
N PRO A 79 9.11 -7.00 -12.35
CA PRO A 79 9.91 -7.45 -13.46
C PRO A 79 11.11 -6.50 -13.68
N GLY A 80 12.29 -7.08 -13.81
CA GLY A 80 13.52 -6.36 -14.12
C GLY A 80 13.59 -5.87 -15.57
N ARG A 81 14.53 -4.96 -15.82
CA ARG A 81 14.97 -4.50 -17.14
C ARG A 81 16.49 -4.35 -17.12
N GLU A 82 17.14 -4.49 -18.27
CA GLU A 82 18.59 -4.40 -18.37
C GLU A 82 19.03 -3.24 -19.27
N PRO A 83 19.89 -2.31 -18.80
CA PRO A 83 20.27 -2.11 -17.40
C PRO A 83 19.14 -1.41 -16.60
N PRO A 84 18.87 -1.78 -15.34
CA PRO A 84 17.69 -1.30 -14.60
C PRO A 84 17.71 0.20 -14.32
N LYS A 85 18.90 0.80 -14.21
CA LYS A 85 19.09 2.24 -13.98
C LYS A 85 18.48 3.15 -15.06
N ASP A 86 18.29 2.62 -16.27
CA ASP A 86 17.73 3.37 -17.42
C ASP A 86 16.19 3.43 -17.41
N TYR A 87 15.55 2.81 -16.41
CA TYR A 87 14.12 2.66 -16.33
C TYR A 87 13.55 3.23 -15.03
N LYS A 88 12.27 3.58 -15.09
CA LYS A 88 11.49 4.01 -13.94
C LYS A 88 10.25 3.14 -13.79
N LEU A 89 9.77 3.05 -12.56
CA LEU A 89 8.41 2.62 -12.28
C LEU A 89 7.52 3.86 -12.20
N TYR A 90 6.63 4.01 -13.17
CA TYR A 90 5.58 5.01 -13.14
C TYR A 90 4.35 4.42 -12.47
N LEU A 91 3.70 5.15 -11.56
CA LEU A 91 2.49 4.67 -10.88
C LEU A 91 1.34 5.64 -11.10
N LYS A 92 0.13 5.09 -11.21
CA LYS A 92 -1.11 5.85 -11.20
C LYS A 92 -2.15 5.16 -10.31
N LEU A 93 -2.87 5.94 -9.52
CA LEU A 93 -3.87 5.44 -8.59
C LEU A 93 -5.28 5.52 -9.20
N PHE A 94 -6.00 4.42 -9.06
CA PHE A 94 -7.36 4.24 -9.55
C PHE A 94 -8.30 3.84 -8.41
N GLU A 95 -9.59 4.13 -8.58
CA GLU A 95 -10.64 3.55 -7.76
C GLU A 95 -10.58 2.02 -7.84
N TYR A 96 -11.00 1.35 -6.77
CA TYR A 96 -11.13 -0.10 -6.78
C TYR A 96 -12.26 -0.54 -7.75
N PRO A 97 -12.06 -1.58 -8.58
CA PRO A 97 -13.07 -2.05 -9.53
C PRO A 97 -14.40 -2.37 -8.86
N LYS A 98 -15.49 -1.83 -9.41
CA LYS A 98 -16.84 -2.03 -8.86
C LYS A 98 -17.34 -3.45 -9.02
N ALA A 99 -16.87 -4.16 -10.04
CA ALA A 99 -17.21 -5.56 -10.27
C ALA A 99 -16.56 -6.52 -9.26
N PHE A 100 -15.54 -6.08 -8.51
CA PHE A 100 -14.80 -6.95 -7.60
C PHE A 100 -15.32 -6.87 -6.16
N SER A 101 -15.14 -7.97 -5.43
CA SER A 101 -15.43 -8.10 -4.00
C SER A 101 -14.23 -7.65 -3.17
N PRO A 102 -14.33 -6.53 -2.42
CA PRO A 102 -13.23 -6.03 -1.58
C PRO A 102 -12.68 -7.07 -0.60
N LYS A 103 -13.57 -7.90 -0.05
CA LYS A 103 -13.21 -8.92 0.93
C LYS A 103 -12.36 -10.02 0.31
N ASP A 104 -12.72 -10.46 -0.89
CA ASP A 104 -12.05 -11.57 -1.54
C ASP A 104 -10.63 -11.17 -1.99
N SER A 105 -10.42 -9.89 -2.35
CA SER A 105 -9.08 -9.36 -2.62
C SER A 105 -8.22 -9.19 -1.36
N VAL A 106 -8.77 -8.61 -0.27
CA VAL A 106 -7.92 -8.11 0.82
C VAL A 106 -7.84 -9.02 2.04
N LEU A 107 -8.88 -9.79 2.37
CA LEU A 107 -8.82 -10.68 3.54
C LEU A 107 -7.72 -11.75 3.45
N PRO A 108 -7.43 -12.34 2.26
CA PRO A 108 -6.29 -13.22 2.11
C PRO A 108 -4.96 -12.53 2.41
N ILE A 109 -4.79 -11.25 2.03
CA ILE A 109 -3.59 -10.47 2.36
C ILE A 109 -3.48 -10.29 3.87
N LEU A 110 -4.55 -9.87 4.55
CA LEU A 110 -4.52 -9.69 6.00
C LEU A 110 -4.10 -10.99 6.71
N LYS A 111 -4.66 -12.13 6.27
CA LYS A 111 -4.32 -13.45 6.82
C LYS A 111 -2.87 -13.84 6.52
N ALA A 112 -2.40 -13.64 5.29
CA ALA A 112 -1.07 -14.04 4.86
C ALA A 112 0.06 -13.32 5.64
N TYR A 113 -0.20 -12.09 6.09
CA TYR A 113 0.70 -11.32 6.94
C TYR A 113 0.33 -11.34 8.43
N HIS A 114 -0.60 -12.23 8.82
CA HIS A 114 -1.11 -12.39 10.19
C HIS A 114 -1.61 -11.08 10.84
N LEU A 115 -2.13 -10.15 10.03
CA LEU A 115 -2.63 -8.85 10.48
C LEU A 115 -3.93 -8.97 11.29
N GLU A 116 -4.63 -10.11 11.19
CA GLU A 116 -5.79 -10.41 12.03
C GLU A 116 -5.45 -10.53 13.52
N ARG A 117 -4.17 -10.68 13.85
CA ARG A 117 -3.67 -10.88 15.21
C ARG A 117 -3.32 -9.58 15.92
N LEU A 118 -3.30 -8.46 15.20
CA LEU A 118 -3.03 -7.15 15.76
C LEU A 118 -4.28 -6.60 16.46
N SER A 119 -4.10 -5.75 17.47
CA SER A 119 -5.15 -5.06 18.22
C SER A 119 -6.12 -4.29 17.31
N GLY A 120 -5.60 -3.67 16.25
CA GLY A 120 -6.37 -2.94 15.24
C GLY A 120 -7.11 -3.81 14.21
N SER A 121 -7.03 -5.15 14.29
CA SER A 121 -7.49 -6.06 13.22
C SER A 121 -8.96 -5.94 12.86
N LYS A 122 -9.85 -5.76 13.86
CA LYS A 122 -11.29 -5.59 13.62
C LYS A 122 -11.58 -4.32 12.82
N THR A 123 -10.92 -3.22 13.18
CA THR A 123 -11.01 -1.94 12.49
C THR A 123 -10.46 -2.04 11.09
N LEU A 124 -9.28 -2.66 10.92
CA LEU A 124 -8.67 -2.90 9.62
C LEU A 124 -9.56 -3.75 8.71
N ARG A 125 -10.10 -4.86 9.22
CA ARG A 125 -11.04 -5.72 8.49
C ARG A 125 -12.30 -4.97 8.06
N ALA A 126 -12.89 -4.17 8.95
CA ALA A 126 -14.06 -3.36 8.63
C ALA A 126 -13.75 -2.28 7.59
N PHE A 127 -12.57 -1.66 7.68
CA PHE A 127 -12.08 -0.66 6.75
C PHE A 127 -11.91 -1.24 5.34
N VAL A 128 -11.16 -2.33 5.18
CA VAL A 128 -10.86 -2.91 3.85
C VAL A 128 -12.04 -3.66 3.22
N SER A 129 -13.08 -3.96 3.99
CA SER A 129 -14.30 -4.61 3.47
C SER A 129 -15.16 -3.69 2.59
N ARG A 130 -14.75 -2.44 2.36
CA ARG A 130 -15.50 -1.43 1.60
C ARG A 130 -14.67 -0.95 0.41
N GLY A 131 -15.16 -1.13 -0.82
CA GLY A 131 -14.42 -0.77 -2.03
C GLY A 131 -13.97 0.69 -2.10
N ARG A 132 -14.75 1.62 -1.52
CA ARG A 132 -14.36 3.04 -1.42
C ARG A 132 -13.11 3.31 -0.57
N ASN A 133 -12.78 2.39 0.34
CA ASN A 133 -11.59 2.45 1.19
C ASN A 133 -10.41 1.71 0.56
N LEU A 134 -10.59 1.19 -0.66
CA LEU A 134 -9.56 0.54 -1.46
C LEU A 134 -9.20 1.42 -2.66
N SER A 135 -7.99 1.21 -3.18
CA SER A 135 -7.54 1.75 -4.47
C SER A 135 -6.58 0.79 -5.13
N VAL A 136 -6.41 0.95 -6.44
CA VAL A 136 -5.43 0.19 -7.22
C VAL A 136 -4.28 1.11 -7.60
N LYS A 137 -3.06 0.73 -7.23
CA LYS A 137 -1.81 1.38 -7.62
C LYS A 137 -1.28 0.66 -8.86
N ALA A 138 -1.63 1.15 -10.05
CA ALA A 138 -1.22 0.52 -11.30
C ALA A 138 0.18 1.02 -11.70
N GLY A 139 1.11 0.11 -11.93
CA GLY A 139 2.47 0.39 -12.34
C GLY A 139 2.72 0.20 -13.83
N PHE A 140 3.58 1.02 -14.39
CA PHE A 140 4.07 0.94 -15.76
C PHE A 140 5.58 1.14 -15.75
N ILE A 141 6.33 0.17 -16.27
CA ILE A 141 7.79 0.23 -16.31
C ILE A 141 8.25 0.57 -17.72
N ASP A 142 8.91 1.71 -17.85
CA ASP A 142 9.41 2.23 -19.12
C ASP A 142 10.69 3.05 -18.91
N LYS A 143 11.31 3.49 -20.00
CA LYS A 143 12.53 4.30 -19.96
C LYS A 143 12.35 5.57 -19.12
N ALA A 144 13.42 5.99 -18.45
CA ALA A 144 13.41 7.11 -17.52
C ALA A 144 13.11 8.48 -18.17
N ASP A 145 13.27 8.59 -19.49
CA ASP A 145 13.01 9.76 -20.33
C ASP A 145 11.62 9.74 -21.00
N ARG A 146 10.77 8.75 -20.66
CA ARG A 146 9.41 8.66 -21.17
C ARG A 146 8.62 9.94 -20.90
N THR A 147 8.17 10.59 -21.97
CA THR A 147 7.27 11.74 -21.89
C THR A 147 5.83 11.27 -22.04
N PHE A 148 4.97 11.64 -21.09
CA PHE A 148 3.54 11.32 -21.13
C PHE A 148 2.75 12.50 -21.71
N THR A 149 2.02 12.26 -22.81
CA THR A 149 1.16 13.24 -23.47
C THR A 149 -0.23 12.66 -23.70
N ALA A 150 -1.16 13.45 -24.24
CA ALA A 150 -2.48 12.94 -24.62
C ALA A 150 -2.40 11.86 -25.72
N GLU A 151 -1.45 11.99 -26.64
CA GLU A 151 -1.17 11.04 -27.74
C GLU A 151 -0.43 9.80 -27.25
N HIS A 152 0.34 9.94 -26.16
CA HIS A 152 1.16 8.89 -25.55
C HIS A 152 0.89 8.78 -24.04
N PRO A 153 -0.35 8.46 -23.64
CA PRO A 153 -0.76 8.55 -22.24
C PRO A 153 -0.21 7.40 -21.41
N PHE A 154 -0.30 7.57 -20.09
CA PHE A 154 -0.16 6.49 -19.13
C PHE A 154 -1.24 5.43 -19.43
N PRO A 155 -0.88 4.14 -19.48
CA PRO A 155 -1.84 3.08 -19.83
C PRO A 155 -3.07 3.08 -18.90
N PRO A 156 -4.30 2.94 -19.44
CA PRO A 156 -5.47 2.83 -18.59
C PRO A 156 -5.45 1.52 -17.80
N LEU A 157 -5.99 1.53 -16.59
CA LEU A 157 -6.32 0.30 -15.89
C LEU A 157 -7.59 -0.30 -16.50
N VAL A 158 -7.47 -1.47 -17.13
CA VAL A 158 -8.61 -2.22 -17.67
C VAL A 158 -8.64 -3.58 -17.02
N VAL A 159 -9.80 -3.96 -16.47
CA VAL A 159 -9.99 -5.26 -15.81
C VAL A 159 -11.18 -6.00 -16.42
N SER A 160 -11.10 -7.34 -16.48
CA SER A 160 -12.29 -8.14 -16.78
C SER A 160 -13.21 -8.14 -15.56
N LYS A 161 -14.51 -7.93 -15.76
CA LYS A 161 -15.50 -7.96 -14.67
C LYS A 161 -15.58 -9.34 -13.99
N ALA A 162 -15.22 -10.41 -14.68
CA ALA A 162 -15.15 -11.76 -14.12
C ALA A 162 -13.73 -12.14 -13.67
N GLY A 163 -12.74 -11.27 -13.90
CA GLY A 163 -11.31 -11.57 -13.75
C GLY A 163 -10.72 -11.25 -12.37
N GLN A 164 -11.52 -11.19 -11.31
CA GLN A 164 -11.03 -10.82 -9.98
C GLN A 164 -9.90 -11.74 -9.51
N LYS A 165 -10.08 -13.05 -9.64
CA LYS A 165 -9.08 -14.04 -9.21
C LYS A 165 -7.73 -13.83 -9.89
N ASP A 166 -7.74 -13.51 -11.18
CA ASP A 166 -6.52 -13.25 -11.95
C ASP A 166 -5.93 -11.86 -11.66
N PHE A 167 -6.77 -10.88 -11.31
CA PHE A 167 -6.30 -9.61 -10.78
C PHE A 167 -5.57 -9.80 -9.46
N ASP A 168 -6.18 -10.47 -8.48
CA ASP A 168 -5.62 -10.65 -7.14
C ASP A 168 -4.27 -11.38 -7.18
N ARG A 169 -4.14 -12.42 -8.01
CA ARG A 169 -2.88 -13.16 -8.24
C ARG A 169 -1.74 -12.31 -8.79
N ARG A 170 -2.05 -11.17 -9.41
CA ARG A 170 -1.09 -10.23 -10.01
C ARG A 170 -0.86 -9.01 -9.13
N VAL A 171 -1.13 -9.12 -7.83
CA VAL A 171 -0.82 -8.08 -6.84
C VAL A 171 0.54 -8.38 -6.19
N PRO A 172 1.67 -7.88 -6.75
CA PRO A 172 3.01 -8.11 -6.21
C PRO A 172 3.22 -7.49 -4.82
N PHE A 173 2.50 -6.41 -4.51
CA PHE A 173 2.57 -5.78 -3.21
C PHE A 173 1.29 -5.03 -2.86
N SER A 174 1.11 -4.76 -1.58
CA SER A 174 -0.02 -3.98 -1.06
C SER A 174 0.47 -2.94 -0.07
N SER A 175 -0.25 -1.82 0.05
CA SER A 175 0.16 -0.71 0.92
C SER A 175 -0.90 -0.38 1.97
N LEU A 176 -0.48 -0.31 3.23
CA LEU A 176 -1.24 0.17 4.39
C LEU A 176 -0.55 1.41 4.94
N TYR A 177 -1.27 2.54 4.98
CA TYR A 177 -0.72 3.78 5.54
C TYR A 177 -1.25 4.04 6.94
N LEU A 178 -0.39 4.56 7.80
CA LEU A 178 -0.63 4.69 9.23
C LEU A 178 -0.41 6.12 9.74
N THR A 179 -1.10 6.43 10.84
CA THR A 179 -0.94 7.64 11.63
C THR A 179 -0.70 7.29 13.11
N PRO A 180 -0.02 8.15 13.89
CA PRO A 180 0.62 9.40 13.45
C PRO A 180 1.99 9.16 12.79
N SER A 181 2.23 9.66 11.57
CA SER A 181 3.52 9.65 10.84
C SER A 181 4.49 8.52 11.24
N VAL A 182 5.74 8.83 11.59
CA VAL A 182 6.79 7.86 11.94
C VAL A 182 6.40 7.00 13.15
N ALA A 183 5.79 7.60 14.17
CA ALA A 183 5.42 6.92 15.40
C ALA A 183 4.39 5.80 15.18
N GLY A 184 3.44 5.98 14.25
CA GLY A 184 2.46 4.96 13.89
C GLY A 184 3.10 3.75 13.22
N VAL A 185 4.09 3.94 12.34
CA VAL A 185 4.82 2.82 11.71
C VAL A 185 5.68 2.08 12.74
N ARG A 186 6.33 2.80 13.67
CA ARG A 186 7.11 2.19 14.77
C ARG A 186 6.21 1.37 15.69
N ALA A 187 5.08 1.92 16.13
CA ALA A 187 4.13 1.20 16.98
C ALA A 187 3.56 -0.06 16.29
N PHE A 188 3.21 0.04 15.00
CA PHE A 188 2.79 -1.12 14.22
C PHE A 188 3.89 -2.18 14.11
N HIS A 189 5.13 -1.75 13.86
CA HIS A 189 6.27 -2.64 13.74
C HIS A 189 6.53 -3.43 15.03
N GLU A 190 6.53 -2.75 16.17
CA GLU A 190 6.70 -3.38 17.49
C GLU A 190 5.59 -4.41 17.77
N GLU A 191 4.34 -4.05 17.50
CA GLU A 191 3.21 -4.96 17.68
C GLU A 191 3.29 -6.17 16.74
N LEU A 192 3.68 -5.95 15.48
CA LEU A 192 3.85 -7.02 14.49
C LEU A 192 4.91 -8.01 14.94
N LEU A 193 6.08 -7.53 15.35
CA LEU A 193 7.16 -8.38 15.85
C LEU A 193 6.72 -9.17 17.09
N ALA A 194 6.07 -8.52 18.06
CA ALA A 194 5.56 -9.20 19.25
C ALA A 194 4.53 -10.29 18.89
N ALA A 195 3.66 -10.03 17.92
CA ALA A 195 2.70 -11.01 17.43
C ALA A 195 3.36 -12.20 16.73
N TYR A 196 4.42 -11.94 15.94
CA TYR A 196 5.16 -12.97 15.22
C TYR A 196 5.98 -13.83 16.18
N GLU A 197 6.75 -13.22 17.08
CA GLU A 197 7.58 -13.93 18.07
C GLU A 197 6.76 -14.82 19.00
N LYS A 198 5.55 -14.40 19.35
CA LYS A 198 4.65 -15.17 20.22
C LYS A 198 4.07 -16.41 19.54
N ARG A 199 3.98 -16.45 18.20
CA ARG A 199 3.09 -17.39 17.49
C ARG A 199 3.72 -18.11 16.31
N LEU A 200 4.78 -17.55 15.73
CA LEU A 200 5.48 -18.09 14.58
C LEU A 200 6.84 -18.64 15.02
N LYS A 201 7.42 -19.52 14.21
CA LYS A 201 8.74 -20.07 14.50
C LYS A 201 9.80 -19.08 14.00
N ALA A 202 10.55 -18.46 14.90
CA ALA A 202 11.74 -17.72 14.52
C ALA A 202 12.77 -18.66 13.90
N VAL A 203 13.41 -18.24 12.81
CA VAL A 203 14.42 -19.02 12.09
C VAL A 203 15.60 -18.12 11.71
N ASP A 204 16.75 -18.72 11.47
CA ASP A 204 17.89 -18.01 10.90
C ASP A 204 17.63 -17.70 9.42
N GLY A 205 18.00 -16.49 9.00
CA GLY A 205 17.95 -16.10 7.60
C GLY A 205 19.28 -15.51 7.13
N PRO A 206 19.41 -15.22 5.83
CA PRO A 206 20.69 -14.84 5.20
C PRO A 206 21.23 -13.47 5.65
N GLU A 207 20.36 -12.58 6.14
CA GLU A 207 20.74 -11.22 6.55
C GLU A 207 20.33 -10.94 8.02
N PRO A 208 20.84 -11.70 9.00
CA PRO A 208 20.38 -11.64 10.38
C PRO A 208 20.74 -10.32 11.07
N GLY A 209 21.67 -9.54 10.50
CA GLY A 209 21.99 -8.19 10.95
C GLY A 209 20.88 -7.17 10.64
N LYS A 210 20.14 -7.36 9.54
CA LYS A 210 19.16 -6.40 9.01
C LYS A 210 17.71 -6.83 9.21
N TYR A 211 17.45 -8.13 9.21
CA TYR A 211 16.09 -8.69 9.23
C TYR A 211 15.91 -9.73 10.34
N ARG A 212 14.65 -9.92 10.74
CA ARG A 212 14.14 -11.08 11.47
C ARG A 212 13.36 -11.96 10.51
N TYR A 213 13.43 -13.28 10.70
CA TYR A 213 12.76 -14.25 9.85
C TYR A 213 11.83 -15.12 10.67
N PHE A 214 10.62 -15.32 10.15
CA PHE A 214 9.57 -16.10 10.81
C PHE A 214 8.97 -17.09 9.83
N ASP A 215 8.87 -18.34 10.25
CA ASP A 215 8.23 -19.42 9.54
C ASP A 215 6.83 -19.64 10.09
N ASP A 216 5.82 -19.51 9.23
CA ASP A 216 4.41 -19.76 9.59
C ASP A 216 3.88 -21.13 9.14
N GLY A 217 4.76 -21.98 8.60
CA GLY A 217 4.46 -23.30 8.05
C GLY A 217 4.22 -23.29 6.53
N GLU A 218 3.68 -22.21 5.98
CA GLU A 218 3.34 -22.07 4.55
C GLU A 218 4.34 -21.17 3.81
N ALA A 219 4.82 -20.13 4.47
CA ALA A 219 5.72 -19.13 3.93
C ALA A 219 6.82 -18.74 4.92
N LEU A 220 7.85 -18.08 4.39
CA LEU A 220 8.85 -17.37 5.17
C LEU A 220 8.52 -15.88 5.14
N LEU A 221 8.34 -15.30 6.33
CA LEU A 221 8.19 -13.86 6.53
C LEU A 221 9.54 -13.26 6.88
N LYS A 222 9.94 -12.21 6.17
CA LYS A 222 11.16 -11.41 6.43
C LYS A 222 10.72 -10.01 6.84
N VAL A 223 11.14 -9.57 8.03
CA VAL A 223 10.78 -8.26 8.60
C VAL A 223 12.06 -7.48 8.93
N PRO A 224 12.24 -6.23 8.45
CA PRO A 224 13.35 -5.38 8.85
C PRO A 224 13.42 -5.22 10.36
N LYS A 225 14.61 -5.12 10.95
CA LYS A 225 14.76 -4.85 12.38
C LYS A 225 14.32 -3.44 12.77
N GLU A 226 14.36 -2.51 11.82
CA GLU A 226 13.95 -1.12 12.00
C GLU A 226 13.19 -0.66 10.73
N PRO A 227 12.11 0.12 10.87
CA PRO A 227 11.51 0.82 9.75
C PRO A 227 12.48 1.86 9.17
N MET A 228 12.41 2.11 7.88
CA MET A 228 13.06 3.26 7.25
C MET A 228 12.35 4.54 7.70
N VAL A 229 13.12 5.56 8.06
CA VAL A 229 12.62 6.89 8.44
C VAL A 229 13.24 7.91 7.52
N PHE A 230 12.41 8.82 7.01
CA PHE A 230 12.84 9.82 6.03
C PHE A 230 12.71 11.22 6.61
N GLU A 231 13.86 11.85 6.85
CA GLU A 231 13.93 13.20 7.42
C GLU A 231 13.77 14.28 6.35
N ASN A 232 14.35 14.07 5.16
CA ASN A 232 14.25 14.99 4.02
C ASN A 232 13.15 14.57 3.04
N TRP A 233 11.90 14.68 3.49
CA TRP A 233 10.72 14.18 2.78
C TRP A 233 10.52 14.75 1.36
N ARG A 234 11.06 15.94 1.04
CA ARG A 234 10.94 16.58 -0.29
C ARG A 234 11.66 15.84 -1.41
N GLU A 235 12.66 15.03 -1.07
CA GLU A 235 13.48 14.27 -2.03
C GLU A 235 13.04 12.81 -2.14
N MET A 236 11.98 12.41 -1.43
CA MET A 236 11.55 11.03 -1.33
C MET A 236 10.46 10.65 -2.37
N PRO A 237 10.29 9.35 -2.66
CA PRO A 237 9.17 8.86 -3.45
C PRO A 237 7.83 9.27 -2.85
N MET A 238 6.91 9.65 -3.72
CA MET A 238 5.62 10.22 -3.35
C MET A 238 4.59 9.07 -3.29
N PRO A 239 3.80 8.94 -2.20
CA PRO A 239 2.93 7.78 -2.00
C PRO A 239 1.60 7.85 -2.77
N ALA A 240 1.12 9.07 -3.07
CA ALA A 240 -0.11 9.28 -3.86
C ALA A 240 -0.16 10.68 -4.51
N ASP A 241 -0.10 11.76 -3.71
CA ASP A 241 -0.11 13.14 -4.21
C ASP A 241 1.33 13.68 -4.28
N PRO A 242 1.91 13.80 -5.49
CA PRO A 242 3.31 14.19 -5.65
C PRO A 242 3.62 15.63 -5.24
N LYS A 243 2.61 16.48 -5.06
CA LYS A 243 2.83 17.88 -4.69
C LYS A 243 2.69 18.10 -3.19
N ARG A 244 1.97 17.22 -2.50
CA ARG A 244 1.52 17.47 -1.12
C ARG A 244 1.75 16.34 -0.14
N GLN A 245 2.13 15.16 -0.60
CA GLN A 245 2.25 13.98 0.26
C GLN A 245 3.62 13.34 0.05
N PHE A 246 4.30 13.09 1.16
CA PHE A 246 5.66 12.57 1.14
C PHE A 246 5.80 11.48 2.19
N LEU A 247 6.51 10.40 1.86
CA LEU A 247 6.77 9.33 2.81
C LEU A 247 7.62 9.85 3.98
N SER A 248 7.16 9.58 5.21
CA SER A 248 7.91 9.86 6.44
C SER A 248 8.51 8.61 7.06
N ALA A 249 7.86 7.47 6.89
CA ALA A 249 8.41 6.18 7.29
C ALA A 249 7.89 5.06 6.38
N LEU A 250 8.67 3.99 6.30
CA LEU A 250 8.39 2.83 5.47
C LEU A 250 8.90 1.55 6.14
N LEU A 251 8.00 0.59 6.34
CA LEU A 251 8.30 -0.78 6.74
C LEU A 251 7.89 -1.69 5.57
N LEU A 252 8.80 -2.56 5.14
CA LEU A 252 8.55 -3.54 4.08
C LEU A 252 8.57 -4.93 4.70
N VAL A 253 7.42 -5.59 4.79
CA VAL A 253 7.32 -6.98 5.23
C VAL A 253 7.26 -7.86 4.01
N TYR A 254 8.22 -8.76 3.85
CA TYR A 254 8.30 -9.64 2.70
C TYR A 254 7.76 -11.01 3.05
N ARG A 255 7.10 -11.65 2.08
CA ARG A 255 6.58 -12.99 2.22
C ARG A 255 6.95 -13.84 1.00
N SER A 256 7.60 -14.97 1.25
CA SER A 256 7.99 -15.96 0.24
C SER A 256 7.32 -17.30 0.52
N GLU A 257 6.44 -17.74 -0.37
CA GLU A 257 5.74 -19.04 -0.29
C GLU A 257 6.73 -20.21 -0.40
N LYS A 258 6.65 -21.19 0.51
CA LYS A 258 7.49 -22.40 0.42
C LYS A 258 6.99 -23.37 -0.65
N ARG A 259 5.69 -23.32 -0.95
CA ARG A 259 5.05 -24.09 -2.01
C ARG A 259 4.15 -23.13 -2.78
N ALA A 260 4.56 -22.74 -3.98
CA ALA A 260 3.72 -21.94 -4.86
C ALA A 260 2.50 -22.77 -5.28
N SER A 261 1.40 -22.65 -4.55
CA SER A 261 0.12 -23.20 -4.98
C SER A 261 -0.42 -22.36 -6.13
N LYS A 262 -0.80 -23.02 -7.23
CA LYS A 262 -1.53 -22.35 -8.33
C LYS A 262 -2.84 -21.72 -7.86
N GLU A 263 -3.35 -22.08 -6.68
CA GLU A 263 -4.61 -21.59 -6.14
C GLU A 263 -4.47 -20.37 -5.23
N SER A 264 -3.26 -20.00 -4.80
CA SER A 264 -3.05 -18.83 -3.94
C SER A 264 -3.54 -17.57 -4.65
N PRO A 265 -4.27 -16.67 -3.95
CA PRO A 265 -4.61 -15.35 -4.48
C PRO A 265 -3.42 -14.40 -4.45
N LEU A 266 -2.29 -14.78 -3.86
CA LEU A 266 -1.06 -13.98 -3.81
C LEU A 266 0.04 -14.57 -4.69
N PRO A 267 0.96 -13.74 -5.21
CA PRO A 267 2.15 -14.24 -5.87
C PRO A 267 3.07 -14.98 -4.89
N ALA A 268 3.93 -15.84 -5.43
CA ALA A 268 4.89 -16.64 -4.65
C ALA A 268 5.82 -15.77 -3.80
N GLU A 269 6.14 -14.57 -4.28
CA GLU A 269 6.78 -13.52 -3.52
C GLU A 269 5.87 -12.30 -3.51
N SER A 270 5.65 -11.73 -2.32
CA SER A 270 4.86 -10.51 -2.16
C SER A 270 5.44 -9.62 -1.07
N VAL A 271 5.08 -8.34 -1.11
CA VAL A 271 5.46 -7.36 -0.09
C VAL A 271 4.23 -6.66 0.49
N LEU A 272 4.17 -6.53 1.81
CA LEU A 272 3.32 -5.58 2.49
C LEU A 272 4.13 -4.32 2.81
N GLU A 273 3.79 -3.24 2.13
CA GLU A 273 4.28 -1.89 2.37
C GLU A 273 3.46 -1.26 3.50
N VAL A 274 4.09 -0.93 4.63
CA VAL A 274 3.47 -0.17 5.70
C VAL A 274 4.13 1.20 5.78
N GLY A 275 3.39 2.21 5.35
CA GLY A 275 3.91 3.57 5.19
C GLY A 275 3.28 4.56 6.15
N SER A 276 3.87 5.73 6.23
CA SER A 276 3.21 6.92 6.74
C SER A 276 3.63 8.14 5.96
N VAL A 277 2.79 9.16 5.98
CA VAL A 277 2.98 10.35 5.14
C VAL A 277 2.98 11.63 5.95
N VAL A 278 3.77 12.60 5.50
CA VAL A 278 3.63 14.01 5.86
C VAL A 278 2.81 14.69 4.78
N ARG A 279 1.81 15.48 5.20
CA ARG A 279 0.98 16.28 4.31
C ARG A 279 1.37 17.74 4.44
N VAL A 280 1.74 18.36 3.33
CA VAL A 280 1.96 19.81 3.28
C VAL A 280 0.70 20.51 2.78
N PRO A 281 0.38 21.71 3.29
CA PRO A 281 -0.75 22.52 2.84
C PRO A 281 -0.74 22.82 1.34
#